data_AF-K6UL85-F1
#
_entry.id   AF-K6UL85-F1
#
_cell.length_a   1.000
_cell.length_b   1.000
_cell.length_c   1.000
_cell.angle_alpha   90.00
_cell.angle_beta   90.00
_cell.angle_gamma   90.00
#
_symmetry.space_group_name_H-M   'P 1'
#
loop_
_entity.id
_entity.type
_entity.pdbx_description
1 polymer ?
#
loop_
_entity_poly.entity_id
_entity_poly.type
_entity_poly.pdbx_seq_one_letter_code
_entity_poly.pdbx_strand_id
1 'polypeptide(L)'
;MNLALPALICAAVLLWPTRRPTTVEGPGRVRRSSPTAGPRRRLRLPRPPATRRRRDRQEESLLAVIDALAPALEAGLPPAWALAEAGRSATEPTVQELFADVAAHAAHGVAPGELLDSRTGEGCTVEGADLLARSWALADQLGTPLARTTRTVAELLRARRAARRQVETAVTEARTTVRVLIALPLTGPLFALAVGIPPGQLYRSAPALVAVAVGGVLLVLGRQWMNRLVGAVADEGGLR
;
A
#
# COMPACT_ATOMS: atom_id res chain seq x y z
N MET A 1 39.17 2.99 27.84
CA MET A 1 38.52 1.76 27.35
C MET A 1 36.99 1.79 27.45
N ASN A 2 36.34 2.97 27.47
CA ASN A 2 34.90 3.10 27.80
C ASN A 2 34.04 3.72 26.68
N LEU A 3 34.63 4.06 25.53
CA LEU A 3 33.91 4.62 24.36
C LEU A 3 33.25 3.54 23.49
N ALA A 4 33.68 2.28 23.63
CA ALA A 4 33.13 1.17 22.87
C ALA A 4 31.68 0.87 23.26
N LEU A 5 31.33 0.93 24.55
CA LEU A 5 29.99 0.61 25.04
C LEU A 5 28.87 1.52 24.48
N PRO A 6 28.94 2.86 24.55
CA PRO A 6 27.89 3.72 24.01
C PRO A 6 27.84 3.71 22.48
N ALA A 7 29.00 3.61 21.81
CA ALA A 7 29.05 3.50 20.35
C ALA A 7 28.46 2.16 19.86
N LEU A 8 28.68 1.07 20.61
CA LEU A 8 28.16 -0.26 20.32
C LEU A 8 26.68 -0.36 20.69
N ILE A 9 26.18 0.39 21.69
CA ILE A 9 24.74 0.55 21.96
C ILE A 9 24.06 1.38 20.86
N CYS A 10 24.63 2.51 20.44
CA CYS A 10 24.10 3.30 19.33
C CYS A 10 24.12 2.53 18.01
N ALA A 11 25.22 1.83 17.72
CA ALA A 11 25.33 0.96 16.55
C ALA A 11 24.38 -0.24 16.67
N ALA A 12 24.23 -0.87 17.84
CA ALA A 12 23.27 -1.94 18.05
C ALA A 12 21.84 -1.44 17.87
N VAL A 13 21.48 -0.24 18.33
CA VAL A 13 20.14 0.35 18.16
C VAL A 13 19.88 0.77 16.70
N LEU A 14 20.90 1.24 15.98
CA LEU A 14 20.84 1.58 14.55
C LEU A 14 20.82 0.34 13.64
N LEU A 15 21.53 -0.72 14.02
CA LEU A 15 21.59 -1.98 13.28
C LEU A 15 20.57 -3.03 13.75
N TRP A 16 19.82 -2.82 14.84
CA TRP A 16 18.95 -3.88 15.38
C TRP A 16 17.84 -4.21 14.37
N PRO A 17 17.85 -5.43 13.82
CA PRO A 17 16.93 -5.83 12.77
C PRO A 17 15.56 -6.05 13.39
N THR A 18 14.64 -5.15 13.05
CA THR A 18 13.20 -5.37 12.83
C THR A 18 12.61 -6.69 13.32
N ARG A 19 12.65 -6.97 14.63
CA ARG A 19 11.76 -7.95 15.25
C ARG A 19 10.44 -7.27 15.56
N ARG A 20 9.38 -7.67 14.84
CA ARG A 20 8.00 -7.29 15.19
C ARG A 20 7.58 -8.11 16.42
N PRO A 21 7.00 -7.49 17.46
CA PRO A 21 6.62 -8.19 18.67
C PRO A 21 5.27 -8.92 18.54
N THR A 22 5.26 -10.14 19.10
CA THR A 22 4.21 -10.87 19.84
C THR A 22 2.75 -10.76 19.39
N THR A 23 2.28 -11.85 18.77
CA THR A 23 0.87 -12.26 18.78
C THR A 23 0.40 -12.50 20.22
N VAL A 24 -0.58 -11.72 20.68
CA VAL A 24 -1.46 -12.12 21.78
C VAL A 24 -2.55 -12.98 21.15
N GLU A 25 -2.55 -14.26 21.50
CA GLU A 25 -3.55 -15.24 21.11
C GLU A 25 -4.78 -15.04 22.02
N GLY A 26 -5.87 -14.53 21.44
CA GLY A 26 -7.14 -14.39 22.15
C GLY A 26 -8.01 -15.64 21.98
N PRO A 27 -8.63 -16.18 23.04
CA PRO A 27 -9.57 -17.30 22.92
C PRO A 27 -10.96 -16.78 22.55
N GLY A 28 -11.62 -17.42 21.57
CA GLY A 28 -13.03 -17.16 21.28
C GLY A 28 -13.47 -17.53 19.87
N ARG A 29 -13.80 -18.80 19.66
CA ARG A 29 -14.46 -19.32 18.45
C ARG A 29 -15.91 -18.81 18.32
N VAL A 30 -16.38 -18.54 17.09
CA VAL A 30 -17.64 -19.09 16.55
C VAL A 30 -17.52 -19.40 15.04
N ARG A 31 -17.29 -20.68 14.75
CA ARG A 31 -17.81 -21.57 13.68
C ARG A 31 -18.36 -20.98 12.36
N ARG A 32 -17.82 -21.46 11.23
CA ARG A 32 -18.50 -22.32 10.22
C ARG A 32 -17.44 -23.11 9.41
N SER A 33 -17.73 -24.38 9.20
CA SER A 33 -16.83 -25.42 8.69
C SER A 33 -16.98 -25.63 7.18
N SER A 34 -15.87 -25.54 6.45
CA SER A 34 -15.65 -26.11 5.12
C SER A 34 -14.28 -26.81 5.13
N PRO A 35 -14.10 -28.00 4.52
CA PRO A 35 -12.84 -28.72 4.54
C PRO A 35 -11.97 -28.27 3.37
N THR A 36 -11.14 -27.24 3.55
CA THR A 36 -10.15 -26.87 2.52
C THR A 36 -8.97 -26.11 3.11
N ALA A 37 -7.77 -26.63 2.83
CA ALA A 37 -6.46 -25.98 2.87
C ALA A 37 -6.23 -24.91 3.95
N GLY A 38 -5.46 -25.26 4.99
CA GLY A 38 -5.07 -24.36 6.06
C GLY A 38 -4.53 -23.00 5.57
N PRO A 39 -4.73 -21.92 6.34
CA PRO A 39 -4.38 -20.58 5.90
C PRO A 39 -2.86 -20.48 5.83
N ARG A 40 -2.31 -20.63 4.63
CA ARG A 40 -0.95 -20.18 4.33
C ARG A 40 -0.94 -18.67 4.52
N ARG A 41 -0.62 -18.25 5.75
CA ARG A 41 -0.52 -16.86 6.20
C ARG A 41 0.66 -16.24 5.46
N ARG A 42 0.42 -15.82 4.21
CA ARG A 42 1.43 -15.23 3.34
C ARG A 42 1.94 -13.97 4.02
N LEU A 43 3.18 -14.06 4.52
CA LEU A 43 3.99 -12.91 4.94
C LEU A 43 3.93 -11.87 3.83
N ARG A 44 3.14 -10.81 4.01
CA ARG A 44 3.18 -9.65 3.11
C ARG A 44 4.42 -8.85 3.48
N LEU A 45 5.54 -9.26 2.90
CA LEU A 45 6.77 -8.47 2.89
C LEU A 45 6.45 -7.07 2.33
N PRO A 46 7.10 -6.01 2.83
CA PRO A 46 7.06 -4.71 2.18
C PRO A 46 7.50 -4.91 0.73
N ARG A 47 6.56 -4.70 -0.20
CA ARG A 47 6.82 -5.02 -1.60
C ARG A 47 7.84 -4.01 -2.17
N PRO A 48 8.79 -4.45 -3.01
CA PRO A 48 9.83 -3.58 -3.53
C PRO A 48 9.23 -2.43 -4.35
N PRO A 49 9.88 -1.25 -4.42
CA PRO A 49 9.35 -0.05 -5.08
C PRO A 49 8.99 -0.28 -6.56
N ALA A 50 9.66 -1.22 -7.23
CA ALA A 50 9.34 -1.64 -8.59
C ALA A 50 7.90 -2.19 -8.74
N THR A 51 7.41 -2.93 -7.75
CA THR A 51 6.03 -3.48 -7.78
C THR A 51 4.98 -2.41 -7.58
N ARG A 52 5.31 -1.30 -6.90
CA ARG A 52 4.39 -0.17 -6.72
C ARG A 52 4.22 0.59 -8.02
N ARG A 53 5.33 0.97 -8.66
CA ARG A 53 5.29 1.64 -9.97
C ARG A 53 4.53 0.83 -11.01
N ARG A 54 4.74 -0.49 -11.05
CA ARG A 54 3.99 -1.38 -11.96
C ARG A 54 2.49 -1.37 -11.67
N ARG A 55 2.09 -1.39 -10.39
CA ARG A 55 0.68 -1.30 -10.00
C ARG A 55 0.07 0.04 -10.39
N ASP A 56 0.77 1.14 -10.16
CA ASP A 56 0.27 2.48 -10.52
C ASP A 56 0.01 2.56 -12.03
N ARG A 57 0.92 2.02 -12.86
CA ARG A 57 0.75 1.90 -14.32
C ARG A 57 -0.39 0.98 -14.72
N GLN A 58 -0.51 -0.19 -14.09
CA GLN A 58 -1.61 -1.13 -14.31
C GLN A 58 -2.96 -0.49 -13.99
N GLU A 59 -3.05 0.21 -12.86
CA GLU A 59 -4.25 0.93 -12.47
C GLU A 59 -4.54 1.98 -13.56
N GLU A 60 -3.57 2.84 -13.90
CA GLU A 60 -3.75 3.93 -14.88
C GLU A 60 -4.22 3.41 -16.24
N SER A 61 -3.61 2.33 -16.71
CA SER A 61 -4.03 1.59 -17.90
C SER A 61 -5.46 1.03 -17.77
N LEU A 62 -5.85 0.49 -16.62
CA LEU A 62 -7.23 0.03 -16.38
C LEU A 62 -8.23 1.19 -16.44
N LEU A 63 -7.89 2.34 -15.87
CA LEU A 63 -8.76 3.52 -15.91
C LEU A 63 -8.93 4.02 -17.36
N ALA A 64 -7.86 4.03 -18.15
CA ALA A 64 -7.92 4.39 -19.57
C ALA A 64 -8.88 3.47 -20.35
N VAL A 65 -8.85 2.16 -20.09
CA VAL A 65 -9.81 1.22 -20.68
C VAL A 65 -11.24 1.53 -20.22
N ILE A 66 -11.48 1.67 -18.91
CA ILE A 66 -12.83 1.95 -18.39
C ILE A 66 -13.38 3.28 -18.96
N ASP A 67 -12.52 4.28 -19.14
CA ASP A 67 -12.88 5.59 -19.69
C ASP A 67 -13.22 5.56 -21.17
N ALA A 68 -12.62 4.66 -21.95
CA ALA A 68 -13.04 4.39 -23.32
C ALA A 68 -14.31 3.52 -23.38
N LEU A 69 -14.53 2.69 -22.37
CA LEU A 69 -15.60 1.71 -22.36
C LEU A 69 -16.98 2.32 -22.06
N ALA A 70 -17.06 3.25 -21.11
CA ALA A 70 -18.31 3.96 -20.81
C ALA A 70 -18.94 4.63 -22.06
N PRO A 71 -18.24 5.49 -22.82
CA PRO A 71 -18.81 6.11 -24.02
C PRO A 71 -19.11 5.11 -25.13
N ALA A 72 -18.35 4.02 -25.27
CA ALA A 72 -18.66 2.94 -26.21
C ALA A 72 -20.01 2.28 -25.88
N LEU A 73 -20.26 1.99 -24.60
CA LEU A 73 -21.55 1.46 -24.13
C LEU A 73 -22.68 2.49 -24.23
N GLU A 74 -22.42 3.76 -23.95
CA GLU A 74 -23.40 4.85 -24.12
C GLU A 74 -23.80 5.03 -25.60
N ALA A 75 -22.86 4.79 -26.53
CA ALA A 75 -23.12 4.75 -27.96
C ALA A 75 -23.87 3.49 -28.44
N GLY A 76 -24.18 2.57 -27.52
CA GLY A 76 -24.94 1.36 -27.82
C GLY A 76 -24.12 0.22 -28.41
N LEU A 77 -22.78 0.25 -28.31
CA LEU A 77 -21.98 -0.89 -28.74
C LEU A 77 -22.30 -2.13 -27.88
N PRO A 78 -22.41 -3.33 -28.48
CA PRO A 78 -22.45 -4.57 -27.74
C PRO A 78 -21.26 -4.70 -26.79
N PRO A 79 -21.43 -5.25 -25.57
CA PRO A 79 -20.37 -5.30 -24.56
C PRO A 79 -19.06 -5.93 -25.03
N ALA A 80 -19.12 -7.01 -25.84
CA ALA A 80 -17.94 -7.65 -26.41
C ALA A 80 -17.14 -6.71 -27.32
N TRP A 81 -17.81 -5.90 -28.15
CA TRP A 81 -17.16 -4.93 -29.02
C TRP A 81 -16.67 -3.71 -28.24
N ALA A 82 -17.44 -3.23 -27.26
CA ALA A 82 -17.00 -2.15 -26.38
C ALA A 82 -15.73 -2.53 -25.61
N LEU A 83 -15.63 -3.76 -25.12
CA LEU A 83 -14.42 -4.30 -24.48
C LEU A 83 -13.24 -4.41 -25.45
N ALA A 84 -13.46 -4.92 -26.67
CA ALA A 84 -12.42 -5.04 -27.69
C ALA A 84 -11.90 -3.67 -28.14
N GLU A 85 -12.77 -2.67 -28.24
CA GLU A 85 -12.42 -1.29 -28.56
C GLU A 85 -11.64 -0.65 -27.42
N ALA A 86 -12.24 -0.61 -26.23
CA ALA A 86 -11.67 0.05 -25.07
C ALA A 86 -10.36 -0.60 -24.60
N GLY A 87 -10.22 -1.91 -24.76
CA GLY A 87 -8.99 -2.64 -24.46
C GLY A 87 -7.78 -2.15 -25.25
N ARG A 88 -7.97 -1.50 -26.41
CA ARG A 88 -6.87 -0.89 -27.20
C ARG A 88 -6.30 0.37 -26.56
N SER A 89 -7.03 1.01 -25.64
CA SER A 89 -6.52 2.14 -24.85
C SER A 89 -5.61 1.69 -23.69
N ALA A 90 -5.49 0.38 -23.43
CA ALA A 90 -4.57 -0.13 -22.43
C ALA A 90 -3.11 0.17 -22.81
N THR A 91 -2.37 0.80 -21.89
CA THR A 91 -0.93 1.08 -22.06
C THR A 91 -0.06 -0.03 -21.47
N GLU A 92 -0.59 -0.82 -20.53
CA GLU A 92 0.13 -1.90 -19.87
C GLU A 92 -0.26 -3.27 -20.47
N PRO A 93 0.70 -4.13 -20.88
CA PRO A 93 0.41 -5.40 -21.56
C PRO A 93 -0.52 -6.33 -20.78
N THR A 94 -0.34 -6.44 -19.46
CA THR A 94 -1.18 -7.30 -18.61
C THR A 94 -2.66 -6.86 -18.60
N VAL A 95 -2.92 -5.56 -18.74
CA VAL A 95 -4.29 -5.04 -18.82
C VAL A 95 -4.85 -5.30 -20.21
N GLN A 96 -4.05 -5.06 -21.25
CA GLN A 96 -4.44 -5.33 -22.64
C GLN A 96 -4.80 -6.80 -22.85
N GLU A 97 -3.98 -7.73 -22.36
CA GLU A 97 -4.21 -9.18 -22.43
C GLU A 97 -5.51 -9.57 -21.73
N LEU A 98 -5.77 -9.03 -20.53
CA LEU A 98 -7.00 -9.28 -19.78
C LEU A 98 -8.25 -8.87 -20.58
N PHE A 99 -8.28 -7.64 -21.10
CA PHE A 99 -9.45 -7.14 -21.82
C PHE A 99 -9.61 -7.77 -23.20
N ALA A 100 -8.51 -8.12 -23.88
CA ALA A 100 -8.56 -8.87 -25.13
C ALA A 100 -9.13 -10.28 -24.92
N ASP A 101 -8.68 -10.98 -23.87
CA ASP A 101 -9.20 -12.30 -23.50
C ASP A 101 -10.70 -12.26 -23.16
N VAL A 102 -11.10 -11.30 -22.31
CA VAL A 102 -12.51 -11.12 -21.93
C VAL A 102 -13.36 -10.75 -23.14
N ALA A 103 -12.89 -9.86 -24.02
CA ALA A 103 -13.62 -9.49 -25.23
C ALA A 103 -13.83 -10.67 -26.18
N ALA A 104 -12.79 -11.51 -26.38
CA ALA A 104 -12.87 -12.69 -27.21
C ALA A 104 -13.89 -13.71 -26.67
N HIS A 105 -13.89 -13.96 -25.36
CA HIS A 105 -14.87 -14.87 -24.75
C HIS A 105 -16.28 -14.28 -24.70
N ALA A 106 -16.42 -12.98 -24.49
CA ALA A 106 -17.71 -12.29 -24.53
C ALA A 106 -18.37 -12.35 -25.92
N ALA A 107 -17.57 -12.38 -26.99
CA ALA A 107 -18.07 -12.55 -28.36
C ALA A 107 -18.76 -13.91 -28.57
N HIS A 108 -18.48 -14.91 -27.72
CA HIS A 108 -19.14 -16.21 -27.71
C HIS A 108 -20.40 -16.26 -26.83
N GLY A 109 -20.87 -15.11 -26.32
CA GLY A 109 -22.12 -15.01 -25.56
C GLY A 109 -21.97 -15.22 -24.05
N VAL A 110 -20.75 -15.33 -23.53
CA VAL A 110 -20.52 -15.39 -22.09
C VAL A 110 -20.64 -13.99 -21.48
N ALA A 111 -21.29 -13.89 -20.33
CA ALA A 111 -21.50 -12.62 -19.63
C ALA A 111 -20.15 -11.97 -19.27
N PRO A 112 -19.87 -10.73 -19.71
CA PRO A 112 -18.58 -10.10 -19.46
C PRO A 112 -18.23 -9.91 -17.97
N GLY A 113 -19.23 -9.68 -17.12
CA GLY A 113 -19.04 -9.58 -15.68
C GLY A 113 -18.51 -10.86 -15.05
N GLU A 114 -19.02 -12.02 -15.48
CA GLU A 114 -18.58 -13.35 -15.04
C GLU A 114 -17.16 -13.68 -15.53
N LEU A 115 -16.84 -13.32 -16.77
CA LEU A 115 -15.49 -13.46 -17.31
C LEU A 115 -14.47 -12.63 -16.50
N LEU A 116 -14.79 -11.37 -16.19
CA LEU A 116 -13.92 -10.54 -15.36
C LEU A 116 -13.78 -11.11 -13.93
N ASP A 117 -14.84 -11.65 -13.35
CA ASP A 117 -14.80 -12.21 -11.99
C ASP A 117 -13.97 -13.50 -11.94
N SER A 118 -14.15 -14.42 -12.89
CA SER A 118 -13.35 -15.64 -12.99
C SER A 118 -11.85 -15.33 -13.16
N ARG A 119 -11.48 -14.41 -14.05
CA ARG A 119 -10.08 -14.00 -14.22
C ARG A 119 -9.51 -13.32 -12.99
N THR A 120 -10.31 -12.51 -12.29
CA THR A 120 -9.84 -11.88 -11.04
C THR A 120 -9.70 -12.86 -9.87
N GLY A 121 -10.51 -13.93 -9.84
CA GLY A 121 -10.39 -15.05 -8.90
C GLY A 121 -9.17 -15.95 -9.15
N GLU A 122 -8.77 -16.14 -10.41
CA GLU A 122 -7.64 -17.00 -10.82
C GLU A 122 -6.25 -16.40 -10.58
N GLY A 123 -6.18 -15.21 -9.94
CA GLY A 123 -4.91 -14.57 -9.58
C GLY A 123 -4.56 -13.36 -10.44
N CYS A 124 -5.54 -12.71 -11.08
CA CYS A 124 -5.30 -11.42 -11.74
C CYS A 124 -4.63 -10.42 -10.79
N THR A 125 -3.61 -9.75 -11.31
CA THR A 125 -2.82 -8.77 -10.54
C THR A 125 -3.30 -7.33 -10.71
N VAL A 126 -4.27 -7.10 -11.60
CA VAL A 126 -4.80 -5.78 -11.94
C VAL A 126 -5.79 -5.34 -10.86
N GLU A 127 -5.36 -4.43 -10.00
CA GLU A 127 -6.18 -3.91 -8.90
C GLU A 127 -7.33 -3.05 -9.44
N GLY A 128 -8.57 -3.31 -9.00
CA GLY A 128 -9.76 -2.58 -9.45
C GLY A 128 -10.55 -3.27 -10.56
N ALA A 129 -10.00 -4.28 -11.23
CA ALA A 129 -10.75 -5.10 -12.20
C ALA A 129 -11.85 -5.93 -11.52
N ASP A 130 -11.64 -6.32 -10.26
CA ASP A 130 -12.61 -7.02 -9.41
C ASP A 130 -13.85 -6.15 -9.11
N LEU A 131 -13.64 -4.84 -8.91
CA LEU A 131 -14.74 -3.90 -8.71
C LEU A 131 -15.61 -3.80 -9.98
N LEU A 132 -14.98 -3.72 -11.15
CA LEU A 132 -15.70 -3.71 -12.43
C LEU A 132 -16.50 -5.01 -12.62
N ALA A 133 -15.85 -6.17 -12.44
CA ALA A 133 -16.47 -7.49 -12.53
C ALA A 133 -17.75 -7.59 -11.69
N ARG A 134 -17.63 -7.28 -10.39
CA ARG A 134 -18.75 -7.35 -9.43
C ARG A 134 -19.84 -6.35 -9.75
N SER A 135 -19.48 -5.14 -10.18
CA SER A 135 -20.46 -4.12 -10.57
C SER A 135 -21.27 -4.54 -11.79
N TRP A 136 -20.66 -5.25 -12.74
CA TRP A 136 -21.32 -5.74 -13.94
C TRP A 136 -22.17 -6.97 -13.67
N ALA A 137 -21.68 -7.91 -12.86
CA ALA A 137 -22.49 -9.01 -12.38
C ALA A 137 -23.74 -8.51 -11.62
N LEU A 138 -23.60 -7.47 -10.81
CA LEU A 138 -24.73 -6.82 -10.14
C LEU A 138 -25.64 -6.09 -11.14
N ALA A 139 -25.07 -5.43 -12.15
CA ALA A 139 -25.83 -4.74 -13.17
C ALA A 139 -26.69 -5.70 -14.00
N ASP A 140 -26.14 -6.85 -14.37
CA ASP A 140 -26.85 -7.91 -15.09
C ASP A 140 -27.99 -8.50 -14.24
N GLN A 141 -27.75 -8.72 -12.94
CA GLN A 141 -28.78 -9.21 -12.02
C GLN A 141 -29.93 -8.20 -11.81
N LEU A 142 -29.62 -6.91 -11.79
CA LEU A 142 -30.60 -5.84 -11.54
C LEU A 142 -31.17 -5.24 -12.84
N GLY A 143 -30.70 -5.68 -14.01
CA GLY A 143 -31.09 -5.13 -15.31
C GLY A 143 -30.71 -3.65 -15.50
N THR A 144 -29.65 -3.18 -14.84
CA THR A 144 -29.25 -1.77 -14.92
C THR A 144 -28.30 -1.51 -16.10
N PRO A 145 -28.32 -0.31 -16.72
CA PRO A 145 -27.45 0.00 -17.85
C PRO A 145 -25.95 -0.10 -17.49
N LEU A 146 -25.21 -0.96 -18.22
CA LEU A 146 -23.77 -1.18 -18.03
C LEU A 146 -22.94 0.11 -18.22
N ALA A 147 -23.39 1.01 -19.09
CA ALA A 147 -22.76 2.32 -19.28
C ALA A 147 -22.68 3.12 -17.97
N ARG A 148 -23.81 3.22 -17.25
CA ARG A 148 -23.90 3.96 -15.99
C ARG A 148 -23.03 3.30 -14.92
N THR A 149 -23.09 1.97 -14.79
CA THR A 149 -22.30 1.26 -13.78
C THR A 149 -20.80 1.39 -14.05
N THR A 150 -20.37 1.30 -15.30
CA THR A 150 -18.98 1.54 -15.71
C THR A 150 -18.51 2.95 -15.34
N ARG A 151 -19.34 3.98 -15.57
CA ARG A 151 -19.03 5.36 -15.20
C ARG A 151 -18.86 5.52 -13.69
N THR A 152 -19.77 4.93 -12.90
CA THR A 152 -19.67 4.92 -11.44
C THR A 152 -18.40 4.21 -10.96
N VAL A 153 -18.01 3.09 -11.58
CA VAL A 153 -16.74 2.41 -11.27
C VAL A 153 -15.54 3.32 -11.58
N ALA A 154 -15.56 4.03 -12.71
CA ALA A 154 -14.51 4.98 -13.05
C ALA A 154 -14.37 6.09 -11.99
N GLU A 155 -15.50 6.65 -11.53
CA GLU A 155 -15.54 7.65 -10.46
C GLU A 155 -15.01 7.09 -9.13
N LEU A 156 -15.42 5.88 -8.74
CA LEU A 156 -14.95 5.21 -7.53
C LEU A 156 -13.44 4.94 -7.56
N LEU A 157 -12.90 4.48 -8.69
CA LEU A 157 -11.46 4.25 -8.85
C LEU A 157 -10.67 5.56 -8.78
N ARG A 158 -11.18 6.65 -9.38
CA ARG A 158 -10.57 7.98 -9.25
C ARG A 158 -10.60 8.49 -7.81
N ALA A 159 -11.73 8.36 -7.12
CA ALA A 159 -11.88 8.75 -5.72
C ALA A 159 -10.91 7.97 -4.83
N ARG A 160 -10.78 6.65 -5.04
CA ARG A 160 -9.83 5.80 -4.32
C ARG A 160 -8.38 6.25 -4.54
N ARG A 161 -8.00 6.59 -5.77
CA ARG A 161 -6.68 7.14 -6.07
C ARG A 161 -6.43 8.50 -5.44
N ALA A 162 -7.41 9.40 -5.51
CA ALA A 162 -7.31 10.72 -4.90
C ALA A 162 -7.08 10.60 -3.38
N ALA A 163 -7.86 9.74 -2.71
CA ALA A 163 -7.69 9.45 -1.29
C ALA A 163 -6.29 8.87 -0.97
N ARG A 164 -5.81 7.91 -1.76
CA ARG A 164 -4.45 7.37 -1.62
C ARG A 164 -3.37 8.46 -1.75
N ARG A 165 -3.47 9.31 -2.78
CA ARG A 165 -2.53 10.42 -3.01
C ARG A 165 -2.57 11.44 -1.88
N GLN A 166 -3.75 11.78 -1.34
CA GLN A 166 -3.88 12.69 -0.20
C GLN A 166 -3.16 12.14 1.04
N VAL A 167 -3.34 10.85 1.36
CA VAL A 167 -2.62 10.19 2.47
C VAL A 167 -1.12 10.20 2.24
N GLU A 168 -0.67 9.91 1.02
CA GLU A 168 0.77 9.92 0.69
C GLU A 168 1.40 11.30 0.82
N THR A 169 0.69 12.36 0.38
CA THR A 169 1.13 13.74 0.52
C THR A 169 1.19 14.14 1.99
N ALA A 170 0.15 13.86 2.78
CA ALA A 170 0.10 14.17 4.21
C ALA A 170 1.22 13.45 5.01
N VAL A 171 1.50 12.19 4.69
CA VAL A 171 2.59 11.42 5.31
C VAL A 171 3.97 11.95 4.90
N THR A 172 4.11 12.46 3.68
CA THR A 172 5.37 13.04 3.21
C THR A 172 5.70 14.29 3.99
N GLU A 173 4.73 15.20 4.15
CA GLU A 173 4.87 16.42 4.94
C GLU A 173 5.32 16.09 6.38
N ALA A 174 4.59 15.21 7.07
CA ALA A 174 4.92 14.78 8.43
C ALA A 174 6.30 14.12 8.55
N ARG A 175 6.75 13.37 7.54
CA ARG A 175 8.09 12.76 7.54
C ARG A 175 9.21 13.79 7.43
N THR A 176 8.98 14.91 6.75
CA THR A 176 9.98 15.97 6.59
C THR A 176 10.32 16.61 7.93
N THR A 177 9.30 16.97 8.71
CA THR A 177 9.47 17.54 10.06
C THR A 177 10.10 16.53 11.03
N VAL A 178 9.67 15.27 11.00
CA VAL A 178 10.30 14.22 11.82
C VAL A 178 11.79 14.07 11.49
N ARG A 179 12.20 14.14 10.22
CA ARG A 179 13.63 14.10 9.85
C ARG A 179 14.41 15.30 10.39
N VAL A 180 13.84 16.50 10.35
CA VAL A 180 14.46 17.71 10.94
C VAL A 180 14.62 17.57 12.45
N LEU A 181 13.57 17.11 13.15
CA LEU A 181 13.61 16.89 14.60
C LEU A 181 14.60 15.80 15.01
N ILE A 182 14.74 14.73 14.21
CA ILE A 182 15.73 13.67 14.44
C ILE A 182 17.16 14.15 14.12
N ALA A 183 17.33 15.07 13.16
CA ALA A 183 18.63 15.64 12.83
C ALA A 183 19.13 16.66 13.87
N LEU A 184 18.20 17.33 14.58
CA LEU A 184 18.52 18.34 15.59
C LEU A 184 19.46 17.85 16.71
N PRO A 185 19.28 16.68 17.34
CA PRO A 185 20.22 16.19 18.36
C PRO A 185 21.60 15.83 17.82
N LEU A 186 21.76 15.63 16.50
CA LEU A 186 23.07 15.38 15.89
C LEU A 186 23.88 16.66 15.69
N THR A 187 23.26 17.85 15.70
CA THR A 187 24.02 19.11 15.53
C THR A 187 24.92 19.38 16.74
N GLY A 188 24.52 19.00 17.95
CA GLY A 188 25.31 19.20 19.17
C GLY A 188 26.71 18.58 19.12
N PRO A 189 26.85 17.27 18.84
CA PRO A 189 28.15 16.63 18.64
C PRO A 189 28.96 17.21 17.46
N LEU A 190 28.28 17.60 16.38
CA LEU A 190 28.92 18.20 15.21
C LEU A 190 29.54 19.56 15.56
N PHE A 191 28.83 20.38 16.34
CA PHE A 191 29.29 21.67 16.84
C PHE A 191 30.45 21.52 17.83
N ALA A 192 30.39 20.53 18.72
CA ALA A 192 31.46 20.23 19.67
C ALA A 192 32.77 19.83 18.96
N LEU A 193 32.69 19.09 17.85
CA LEU A 193 33.84 18.76 17.00
C LEU A 193 34.40 20.00 16.28
N ALA A 194 33.53 20.87 15.75
CA ALA A 194 33.94 22.09 15.04
C ALA A 194 34.68 23.11 15.93
N VAL A 195 34.32 23.17 17.22
CA VAL A 195 34.99 24.02 18.23
C VAL A 195 36.34 23.41 18.69
N GLY A 196 36.69 22.20 18.26
CA GLY A 196 38.00 21.60 18.51
C GLY A 196 38.15 20.98 19.90
N ILE A 197 37.05 20.70 20.59
CA ILE A 197 37.10 20.06 21.92
C ILE A 197 37.27 18.55 21.71
N PRO A 198 38.40 17.94 22.13
CA PRO A 198 38.64 16.53 21.91
C PRO A 198 37.59 15.69 22.68
N PRO A 199 36.86 14.78 22.03
CA PRO A 199 35.74 14.04 22.63
C PRO A 199 36.17 13.17 23.83
N GLY A 200 37.48 12.90 23.97
CA GLY A 200 38.05 12.18 25.11
C GLY A 200 38.04 12.93 26.45
N GLN A 201 38.01 14.27 26.46
CA GLN A 201 37.88 15.05 27.70
C GLN A 201 36.42 15.33 28.07
N LEU A 202 35.55 15.48 27.07
CA LEU A 202 34.13 15.84 27.28
C LEU A 202 33.29 14.68 27.83
N TYR A 203 33.68 13.42 27.60
CA TYR A 203 32.96 12.23 28.05
C TYR A 203 33.39 11.70 29.42
N ARG A 204 34.31 12.38 30.12
CA ARG A 204 34.72 11.99 31.48
C ARG A 204 33.75 12.55 32.53
N SER A 205 32.90 13.50 32.17
CA SER A 205 31.89 14.11 33.03
C SER A 205 30.55 13.36 32.96
N ALA A 206 30.08 12.88 34.11
CA ALA A 206 28.79 12.21 34.30
C ALA A 206 27.58 12.88 33.57
N PRO A 207 27.43 14.22 33.52
CA PRO A 207 26.30 14.84 32.81
C PRO A 207 26.25 14.55 31.31
N ALA A 208 27.39 14.37 30.63
CA ALA A 208 27.41 14.07 29.20
C ALA A 208 26.86 12.67 28.88
N LEU A 209 27.16 11.69 29.74
CA LEU A 209 26.63 10.33 29.64
C LEU A 209 25.12 10.30 29.88
N VAL A 210 24.63 11.07 30.85
CA VAL A 210 23.19 11.18 31.13
C VAL A 210 22.45 11.80 29.95
N ALA A 211 22.98 12.86 29.35
CA ALA A 211 22.35 13.50 28.19
C ALA A 211 22.21 12.54 27.00
N VAL A 212 23.24 11.73 26.72
CA VAL A 212 23.23 10.74 25.63
C VAL A 212 22.25 9.60 25.94
N ALA A 213 22.25 9.10 27.17
CA ALA A 213 21.30 8.07 27.61
C ALA A 213 19.85 8.55 27.49
N VAL A 214 19.55 9.77 27.94
CA VAL A 214 18.22 10.38 27.85
C VAL A 214 17.81 10.57 26.38
N GLY A 215 18.71 11.07 25.52
CA GLY A 215 18.44 11.20 24.08
C GLY A 215 18.14 9.87 23.41
N GLY A 216 18.89 8.81 23.74
CA GLY A 216 18.64 7.45 23.24
C GLY A 216 17.29 6.90 23.69
N VAL A 217 16.94 7.09 24.97
CA VAL A 217 15.64 6.67 25.52
C VAL A 217 14.48 7.40 24.83
N LEU A 218 14.60 8.71 24.62
CA LEU A 218 13.58 9.51 23.93
C LEU A 218 13.36 9.06 22.49
N LEU A 219 14.43 8.72 21.76
CA LEU A 219 14.35 8.18 20.39
C LEU A 219 13.61 6.84 20.34
N VAL A 220 13.90 5.94 21.29
CA VAL A 220 13.24 4.62 21.38
C VAL A 220 11.75 4.79 21.70
N LEU A 221 11.40 5.65 22.66
CA LEU A 221 10.02 5.98 23.03
C LEU A 221 9.26 6.62 21.86
N GLY A 222 9.84 7.62 21.21
CA GLY A 222 9.23 8.28 20.05
C GLY A 222 8.97 7.30 18.91
N ARG A 223 9.90 6.37 18.66
CA ARG A 223 9.74 5.32 17.64
C ARG A 223 8.66 4.31 18.02
N GLN A 224 8.58 3.86 19.27
CA GLN A 224 7.50 2.97 19.72
C GLN A 224 6.13 3.65 19.58
N TRP A 225 6.02 4.91 19.99
CA TRP A 225 4.77 5.64 19.92
C TRP A 225 4.27 5.82 18.47
N MET A 226 5.17 6.18 17.55
CA MET A 226 4.84 6.32 16.12
C MET A 226 4.41 4.99 15.50
N ASN A 227 5.07 3.88 15.86
CA ASN A 227 4.66 2.55 15.40
C ASN A 227 3.28 2.14 15.96
N ARG A 228 2.94 2.53 17.20
CA ARG A 228 1.62 2.27 17.78
C ARG A 228 0.53 3.09 17.10
N LEU A 229 0.77 4.38 16.83
CA LEU A 229 -0.16 5.26 16.11
C LEU A 229 -0.47 4.73 14.71
N VAL A 230 0.56 4.35 13.95
CA VAL A 230 0.39 3.76 12.62
C VAL A 230 -0.33 2.41 12.68
N GLY A 231 -0.07 1.61 13.72
CA GLY A 231 -0.78 0.35 13.96
C GLY A 231 -2.26 0.54 14.27
N ALA A 232 -2.60 1.50 15.14
CA ALA A 232 -3.97 1.79 15.55
C ALA A 232 -4.84 2.27 14.36
N VAL A 233 -4.32 3.19 13.53
CA VAL A 233 -5.03 3.68 12.34
C VAL A 233 -5.26 2.56 11.31
N ALA A 234 -4.33 1.61 11.19
CA ALA A 234 -4.51 0.46 10.31
C ALA A 234 -5.60 -0.52 10.79
N ASP A 235 -5.86 -0.56 12.10
CA ASP A 235 -6.90 -1.40 12.69
C ASP A 235 -8.29 -0.74 12.62
N GLU A 236 -8.38 0.60 12.72
CA GLU A 236 -9.64 1.35 12.60
C GLU A 236 -10.11 1.50 11.14
N GLY A 237 -9.19 1.55 10.16
CA GLY A 237 -9.51 1.76 8.74
C GLY A 237 -10.01 0.54 7.96
N GLY A 238 -10.27 -0.60 8.60
CA GLY A 238 -10.82 -1.78 7.93
C GLY A 238 -9.96 -2.36 6.78
N LEU A 239 -8.64 -2.11 6.79
CA LEU A 239 -7.69 -2.64 5.81
C LEU A 239 -7.10 -4.01 6.24
N ARG A 240 -7.83 -4.77 7.04
CA ARG A 240 -7.52 -6.15 7.42
C ARG A 240 -8.50 -7.14 6.84
#